data_AF-A0A3E0N581-F1
#
_entry.id   AF-A0A3E0N581-F1
#
_cell.length_a   1.000
_cell.length_b   1.000
_cell.length_c   1.000
_cell.angle_alpha   90.00
_cell.angle_beta   90.00
_cell.angle_gamma   90.00
#
_symmetry.space_group_name_H-M   'P 1'
#
loop_
_entity.id
_entity.type
_entity.pdbx_description
1 polymer ?
#
loop_
_entity_poly.entity_id
_entity_poly.type
_entity_poly.pdbx_seq_one_letter_code
_entity_poly.pdbx_strand_id
1 'polypeptide(L)'
;YYGPVEQQARITVRAMETSKTLRRAEYLESLYAQILADTGLDETRVKFTGLLVLYNNVLQSLYASQILTLGAVFVAIGIMFLALFRSVSLALLGLAPNILAAGLVLGVMGLAGIPLDIMTITIAAIVVGMGVDNCIHYIHRFRREFELDGNYRESMYRSHSSIGRAMYYTTLTVVVGFSMLTLSNFTPSIYFGVLTVMAMLAAVMGALLLLPKLIIAFQPLGPERA
;
A
#
# COMPACT_ATOMS: atom_id res chain seq x y z
N TYR A 1 23.64 20.31 -29.19
CA TYR A 1 25.00 20.30 -28.60
C TYR A 1 25.73 19.09 -29.16
N TYR A 2 26.98 19.23 -29.63
CA TYR A 2 27.77 18.11 -30.14
C TYR A 2 29.01 17.92 -29.25
N GLY A 3 29.20 16.72 -28.73
CA GLY A 3 30.37 16.32 -27.95
C GLY A 3 31.36 15.59 -28.86
N PRO A 4 32.45 16.25 -29.31
CA PRO A 4 33.38 15.67 -30.29
C PRO A 4 34.17 14.46 -29.76
N VAL A 5 34.38 14.37 -28.45
CA VAL A 5 35.13 13.26 -27.81
C VAL A 5 34.28 11.98 -27.76
N GLU A 6 32.99 12.10 -27.46
CA GLU A 6 32.08 10.94 -27.37
C GLU A 6 31.33 10.67 -28.70
N GLN A 7 31.55 11.51 -29.72
CA GLN A 7 30.81 11.51 -30.99
C GLN A 7 29.29 11.50 -30.81
N GLN A 8 28.78 12.27 -29.84
CA GLN A 8 27.36 12.35 -29.53
C GLN A 8 26.77 13.71 -29.91
N ALA A 9 25.58 13.68 -30.53
CA ALA A 9 24.76 14.86 -30.75
C ALA A 9 23.55 14.83 -29.80
N ARG A 10 23.37 15.90 -29.02
CA ARG A 10 22.22 16.12 -28.15
C ARG A 10 21.27 17.12 -28.78
N ILE A 11 20.04 16.67 -29.02
CA ILE A 11 18.89 17.47 -29.44
C ILE A 11 17.96 17.62 -28.24
N THR A 12 17.54 18.85 -27.95
CA THR A 12 16.63 19.14 -26.84
C THR A 12 15.28 19.54 -27.40
N VAL A 13 14.24 18.80 -27.02
CA VAL A 13 12.85 19.07 -27.39
C VAL A 13 12.07 19.42 -26.12
N ARG A 14 11.16 20.39 -26.20
CA ARG A 14 10.26 20.73 -25.10
C ARG A 14 8.90 20.11 -25.38
N ALA A 15 8.38 19.36 -24.42
CA ALA A 15 7.02 18.84 -24.45
C ALA A 15 6.17 19.60 -23.43
N MET A 16 4.89 19.83 -23.76
CA MET A 16 3.95 20.47 -22.84
C MET A 16 3.39 19.43 -21.87
N GLU A 17 4.09 19.21 -20.76
CA GLU A 17 3.77 18.19 -19.76
C GLU A 17 2.45 18.43 -18.99
N THR A 18 1.93 19.64 -19.02
CA THR A 18 0.66 20.02 -18.41
C THR A 18 -0.55 19.59 -19.24
N SER A 19 -0.36 19.05 -20.44
CA SER A 19 -1.45 18.57 -21.28
C SER A 19 -2.14 17.36 -20.63
N LYS A 20 -3.47 17.44 -20.47
CA LYS A 20 -4.29 16.34 -19.94
C LYS A 20 -4.35 15.11 -20.86
N THR A 21 -4.00 15.27 -22.14
CA THR A 21 -4.02 14.19 -23.15
C THR A 21 -2.66 13.51 -23.31
N LEU A 22 -1.61 14.02 -22.66
CA LEU A 22 -0.27 13.48 -22.82
C LEU A 22 -0.12 12.15 -22.07
N ARG A 23 -0.10 11.05 -22.82
CA ARG A 23 0.31 9.74 -22.29
C ARG A 23 1.81 9.56 -22.53
N ARG A 24 2.60 9.81 -21.48
CA ARG A 24 4.07 9.88 -21.57
C ARG A 24 4.69 8.63 -22.20
N ALA A 25 4.27 7.44 -21.78
CA ALA A 25 4.79 6.19 -22.31
C ALA A 25 4.50 6.04 -23.81
N GLU A 26 3.23 6.16 -24.23
CA GLU A 26 2.83 6.06 -25.64
C GLU A 26 3.49 7.14 -26.51
N TYR A 27 3.63 8.35 -25.99
CA TYR A 27 4.30 9.44 -26.70
C TYR A 27 5.78 9.16 -26.90
N LEU A 28 6.48 8.69 -25.87
CA LEU A 28 7.91 8.36 -25.98
C LEU A 28 8.12 7.15 -26.92
N GLU A 29 7.25 6.14 -26.84
CA GLU A 29 7.32 4.95 -27.69
C GLU A 29 7.06 5.29 -29.17
N SER A 30 5.99 6.04 -29.45
CA SER A 30 5.68 6.47 -30.81
C SER A 30 6.74 7.41 -31.40
N LEU A 31 7.28 8.33 -30.59
CA LEU A 31 8.37 9.22 -31.01
C LEU A 31 9.65 8.42 -31.30
N TYR A 32 9.96 7.42 -30.48
CA TYR A 32 11.12 6.55 -30.69
C TYR A 32 10.98 5.75 -31.99
N ALA A 33 9.82 5.14 -32.21
CA ALA A 33 9.52 4.41 -33.45
C ALA A 33 9.61 5.29 -34.70
N GLN A 34 9.07 6.52 -34.64
CA GLN A 34 9.15 7.48 -35.75
C GLN A 34 10.59 7.88 -36.07
N ILE A 35 11.40 8.18 -35.06
CA ILE A 35 12.81 8.57 -35.28
C ILE A 35 13.58 7.43 -35.94
N LEU A 36 13.41 6.19 -35.48
CA LEU A 36 14.09 5.04 -36.09
C LEU A 36 13.65 4.82 -37.54
N ALA A 37 12.34 4.94 -37.82
CA ALA A 37 11.79 4.79 -39.16
C ALA A 37 12.30 5.88 -40.13
N ASP A 38 12.31 7.15 -39.70
CA ASP A 38 12.67 8.28 -40.56
C ASP A 38 14.19 8.43 -40.75
N THR A 39 14.98 8.04 -39.75
CA THR A 39 16.45 8.22 -39.80
C THR A 39 17.23 6.96 -40.18
N GLY A 40 16.61 5.77 -40.07
CA GLY A 40 17.27 4.49 -40.27
C GLY A 40 18.38 4.20 -39.24
N LEU A 41 18.39 4.94 -38.12
CA LEU A 41 19.36 4.72 -37.05
C LEU A 41 19.05 3.44 -36.28
N ASP A 42 20.11 2.80 -35.80
CA ASP A 42 20.01 1.63 -34.91
C ASP A 42 19.52 2.06 -33.52
N GLU A 43 18.70 1.23 -32.86
CA GLU A 43 18.16 1.49 -31.52
C GLU A 43 19.26 1.81 -30.51
N THR A 44 20.43 1.17 -30.65
CA THR A 44 21.57 1.38 -29.74
C THR A 44 22.17 2.79 -29.81
N ARG A 45 21.89 3.54 -30.89
CA ARG A 45 22.43 4.88 -31.14
C ARG A 45 21.53 6.02 -30.69
N VAL A 46 20.26 5.73 -30.36
CA VAL A 46 19.29 6.74 -29.93
C VAL A 46 19.03 6.59 -28.44
N LYS A 47 19.32 7.64 -27.65
CA LYS A 47 19.07 7.65 -26.20
C LYS A 47 18.19 8.83 -25.81
N PHE A 48 17.01 8.53 -25.29
CA PHE A 48 16.12 9.54 -24.73
C PHE A 48 16.52 9.86 -23.29
N THR A 49 16.67 11.15 -22.99
CA THR A 49 17.07 11.64 -21.67
C THR A 49 16.27 12.89 -21.31
N GLY A 50 16.32 13.31 -20.05
CA GLY A 50 15.62 14.49 -19.55
C GLY A 50 14.44 14.16 -18.65
N LEU A 51 13.78 15.21 -18.16
CA LEU A 51 12.82 15.13 -17.06
C LEU A 51 11.59 14.28 -17.41
N LEU A 52 11.04 14.44 -18.62
CA LEU A 52 9.90 13.66 -19.12
C LEU A 52 10.17 12.15 -19.11
N VAL A 53 11.36 11.76 -19.59
CA VAL A 53 11.80 10.35 -19.67
C VAL A 53 12.06 9.81 -18.27
N LEU A 54 12.71 10.60 -17.40
CA LEU A 54 12.96 10.26 -16.01
C LEU A 54 11.64 9.99 -15.27
N TYR A 55 10.67 10.92 -15.33
CA TYR A 55 9.38 10.74 -14.68
C TYR A 55 8.62 9.54 -15.23
N ASN A 56 8.62 9.32 -16.55
CA ASN A 56 8.00 8.13 -17.13
C ASN A 56 8.63 6.83 -16.60
N ASN A 57 9.95 6.75 -16.58
CA ASN A 57 10.68 5.58 -16.10
C ASN A 57 10.49 5.36 -14.60
N VAL A 58 10.44 6.43 -13.80
CA VAL A 58 10.11 6.36 -12.38
C VAL A 58 8.69 5.82 -12.21
N LEU A 59 7.70 6.38 -12.91
CA LEU A 59 6.31 5.93 -12.79
C LEU A 59 6.14 4.47 -13.22
N GLN A 60 6.71 4.06 -14.36
CA GLN A 60 6.66 2.66 -14.83
C GLN A 60 7.35 1.70 -13.84
N SER A 61 8.54 2.06 -13.36
CA SER A 61 9.24 1.30 -12.33
C SER A 61 8.41 1.19 -11.04
N LEU A 62 7.72 2.25 -10.65
CA LEU A 62 6.85 2.27 -9.49
C LEU A 62 5.65 1.33 -9.65
N TYR A 63 4.94 1.35 -10.79
CA TYR A 63 3.81 0.44 -11.03
C TYR A 63 4.22 -1.03 -10.98
N ALA A 64 5.27 -1.41 -11.71
CA ALA A 64 5.76 -2.79 -11.74
C ALA A 64 6.31 -3.23 -10.37
N SER A 65 7.05 -2.34 -9.69
CA SER A 65 7.57 -2.64 -8.35
C SER A 65 6.46 -2.77 -7.33
N GLN A 66 5.38 -2.00 -7.44
CA GLN A 66 4.33 -1.97 -6.41
C GLN A 66 3.63 -3.32 -6.24
N ILE A 67 3.27 -3.98 -7.33
CA ILE A 67 2.59 -5.29 -7.27
C ILE A 67 3.53 -6.33 -6.67
N LEU A 68 4.79 -6.33 -7.12
CA LEU A 68 5.81 -7.26 -6.65
C LEU A 68 6.12 -7.04 -5.16
N THR A 69 6.33 -5.80 -4.74
CA THR A 69 6.70 -5.46 -3.35
C THR A 69 5.53 -5.69 -2.41
N LEU A 70 4.31 -5.32 -2.79
CA LEU A 70 3.13 -5.54 -1.97
C LEU A 70 2.85 -7.04 -1.80
N GLY A 71 2.96 -7.83 -2.87
CA GLY A 71 2.87 -9.29 -2.81
C GLY A 71 3.95 -9.89 -1.90
N ALA A 72 5.21 -9.50 -2.09
CA ALA A 72 6.34 -9.95 -1.27
C ALA A 72 6.15 -9.59 0.22
N VAL A 73 5.64 -8.39 0.52
CA VAL A 73 5.36 -7.93 1.88
C VAL A 73 4.25 -8.79 2.52
N PHE A 74 3.15 -9.07 1.83
CA PHE A 74 2.10 -9.93 2.36
C PHE A 74 2.58 -11.37 2.60
N VAL A 75 3.44 -11.91 1.72
CA VAL A 75 4.08 -13.21 1.94
C VAL A 75 4.98 -13.17 3.17
N ALA A 76 5.82 -12.14 3.31
CA ALA A 76 6.70 -11.98 4.47
C ALA A 76 5.93 -11.86 5.79
N ILE A 77 4.83 -11.10 5.80
CA ILE A 77 3.93 -10.99 6.95
C ILE A 77 3.25 -12.32 7.24
N GLY A 78 2.81 -13.05 6.22
CA GLY A 78 2.23 -14.38 6.38
C GLY A 78 3.22 -15.36 7.05
N ILE A 79 4.48 -15.37 6.60
CA ILE A 79 5.55 -16.17 7.21
C ILE A 79 5.79 -15.72 8.65
N MET A 80 5.84 -14.42 8.90
CA MET A 80 6.03 -13.87 10.25
C MET A 80 4.88 -14.25 11.19
N PHE A 81 3.62 -14.13 10.76
CA PHE A 81 2.46 -14.56 11.54
C PHE A 81 2.46 -16.06 11.79
N LEU A 82 2.86 -16.85 10.79
CA LEU A 82 3.02 -18.30 10.97
C LEU A 82 4.07 -18.62 12.02
N ALA A 83 5.22 -17.92 12.01
CA ALA A 83 6.27 -18.08 13.00
C ALA A 83 5.82 -17.63 14.41
N LEU A 84 5.09 -16.52 14.50
CA LEU A 84 4.64 -15.92 15.75
C LEU A 84 3.52 -16.71 16.42
N PHE A 85 2.48 -17.06 15.66
CA PHE A 85 1.30 -17.74 16.19
C PHE A 85 1.38 -19.26 16.13
N ARG A 86 2.29 -19.80 15.31
CA ARG A 86 2.45 -21.25 15.07
C ARG A 86 1.14 -21.93 14.63
N SER A 87 0.28 -21.18 13.95
CA SER A 87 -1.01 -21.65 13.44
C SER A 87 -1.28 -21.00 12.10
N VAL A 88 -1.43 -21.84 11.07
CA VAL A 88 -1.75 -21.39 9.70
C VAL A 88 -3.09 -20.65 9.68
N SER A 89 -4.08 -21.14 10.45
CA SER A 89 -5.38 -20.50 10.54
C SER A 89 -5.26 -19.09 11.10
N LEU A 90 -4.62 -18.91 12.27
CA LEU A 90 -4.42 -17.56 12.85
C LEU A 90 -3.62 -16.64 11.94
N ALA A 91 -2.62 -17.16 11.22
CA ALA A 91 -1.84 -16.37 10.27
C ALA A 91 -2.71 -15.85 9.11
N LEU A 92 -3.53 -16.71 8.51
CA LEU A 92 -4.43 -16.30 7.43
C LEU A 92 -5.52 -15.35 7.92
N LEU A 93 -6.10 -15.60 9.09
CA LEU A 93 -7.12 -14.72 9.68
C LEU A 93 -6.55 -13.34 10.01
N GLY A 94 -5.31 -13.25 10.52
CA GLY A 94 -4.63 -11.99 10.79
C GLY A 94 -4.29 -11.19 9.53
N LEU A 95 -4.12 -11.84 8.38
CA LEU A 95 -3.88 -11.15 7.10
C LEU A 95 -5.16 -10.47 6.55
N ALA A 96 -6.34 -11.02 6.84
CA ALA A 96 -7.59 -10.55 6.23
C ALA A 96 -7.90 -9.05 6.47
N PRO A 97 -7.78 -8.49 7.68
CA PRO A 97 -7.94 -7.04 7.91
C PRO A 97 -6.99 -6.18 7.08
N ASN A 98 -5.75 -6.64 6.91
CA ASN A 98 -4.71 -5.91 6.20
C ASN A 98 -4.96 -5.88 4.70
N ILE A 99 -5.36 -7.02 4.14
CA ILE A 99 -5.75 -7.14 2.73
C ILE A 99 -6.98 -6.27 2.46
N LEU A 100 -7.97 -6.29 3.36
CA LEU A 100 -9.15 -5.44 3.23
C LEU A 100 -8.80 -3.95 3.25
N ALA A 101 -7.96 -3.50 4.18
CA ALA A 101 -7.55 -2.10 4.29
C ALA A 101 -6.75 -1.65 3.06
N ALA A 102 -5.75 -2.42 2.63
CA ALA A 102 -4.98 -2.12 1.42
C ALA A 102 -5.86 -2.14 0.16
N GLY A 103 -6.75 -3.12 0.04
CA GLY A 103 -7.71 -3.24 -1.05
C GLY A 103 -8.71 -2.09 -1.09
N LEU A 104 -9.17 -1.59 0.06
CA LEU A 104 -10.04 -0.41 0.14
C LEU A 104 -9.33 0.83 -0.43
N VAL A 105 -8.08 1.09 -0.01
CA VAL A 105 -7.32 2.26 -0.47
C VAL A 105 -7.07 2.18 -1.97
N LEU A 106 -6.53 1.05 -2.45
CA LEU A 106 -6.25 0.84 -3.87
C LEU A 106 -7.54 0.87 -4.71
N GLY A 107 -8.63 0.31 -4.18
CA GLY A 107 -9.94 0.33 -4.83
C GLY A 107 -10.51 1.75 -4.93
N VAL A 108 -10.46 2.54 -3.86
CA VAL A 108 -10.88 3.94 -3.89
C VAL A 108 -10.02 4.76 -4.84
N MET A 109 -8.71 4.57 -4.84
CA MET A 109 -7.81 5.24 -5.79
C MET A 109 -8.16 4.89 -7.24
N GLY A 110 -8.40 3.61 -7.53
CA GLY A 110 -8.79 3.14 -8.86
C GLY A 110 -10.13 3.73 -9.32
N LEU A 111 -11.14 3.74 -8.43
CA LEU A 111 -12.46 4.30 -8.73
C LEU A 111 -12.45 5.83 -8.88
N ALA A 112 -11.65 6.53 -8.08
CA ALA A 112 -11.52 7.98 -8.12
C ALA A 112 -10.53 8.47 -9.20
N GLY A 113 -9.83 7.56 -9.90
CA GLY A 113 -8.82 7.90 -10.89
C GLY A 113 -7.59 8.60 -10.30
N ILE A 114 -7.29 8.36 -9.02
CA ILE A 114 -6.12 8.92 -8.35
C ILE A 114 -4.89 8.14 -8.82
N PRO A 115 -3.93 8.77 -9.51
CA PRO A 115 -2.75 8.07 -10.01
C PRO A 115 -1.85 7.61 -8.86
N LEU A 116 -1.19 6.46 -9.05
CA LEU A 116 -0.10 6.08 -8.17
C LEU A 116 1.10 6.98 -8.45
N ASP A 117 1.67 7.51 -7.38
CA ASP A 117 2.86 8.34 -7.35
C ASP A 117 3.74 7.93 -6.17
N ILE A 118 4.86 8.64 -5.99
CA ILE A 118 5.83 8.35 -4.93
C ILE A 118 5.16 8.46 -3.54
N MET A 119 4.25 9.42 -3.34
CA MET A 119 3.60 9.66 -2.05
C MET A 119 2.57 8.57 -1.73
N THR A 120 1.68 8.29 -2.67
CA THR A 120 0.57 7.32 -2.49
C THR A 120 1.07 5.88 -2.33
N ILE A 121 2.21 5.52 -2.90
CA ILE A 121 2.85 4.22 -2.69
C ILE A 121 3.26 3.99 -1.23
N THR A 122 3.74 5.04 -0.55
CA THR A 122 4.12 4.92 0.86
C THR A 122 2.93 4.64 1.78
N ILE A 123 1.71 5.02 1.37
CA ILE A 123 0.48 4.77 2.13
C ILE A 123 0.28 3.28 2.33
N ALA A 124 0.41 2.48 1.27
CA ALA A 124 0.24 1.03 1.36
C ALA A 124 1.20 0.40 2.38
N ALA A 125 2.46 0.85 2.43
CA ALA A 125 3.45 0.37 3.39
C ALA A 125 3.09 0.74 4.83
N ILE A 126 2.67 1.99 5.08
CA ILE A 126 2.28 2.47 6.42
C ILE A 126 1.07 1.68 6.93
N VAL A 127 0.06 1.51 6.07
CA VAL A 127 -1.19 0.82 6.38
C VAL A 127 -0.96 -0.63 6.72
N VAL A 128 -0.12 -1.30 5.93
CA VAL A 128 0.25 -2.68 6.20
C VAL A 128 1.02 -2.79 7.51
N GLY A 129 2.02 -1.93 7.76
CA GLY A 129 2.77 -1.95 9.01
C GLY A 129 1.89 -1.76 10.26
N MET A 130 1.01 -0.76 10.24
CA MET A 130 0.11 -0.47 11.35
C MET A 130 -1.02 -1.51 11.51
N GLY A 131 -1.61 -1.97 10.41
CA GLY A 131 -2.66 -2.99 10.45
C GLY A 131 -2.13 -4.34 10.97
N VAL A 132 -0.89 -4.68 10.63
CA VAL A 132 -0.20 -5.87 11.12
C VAL A 132 0.02 -5.78 12.63
N ASP A 133 0.54 -4.67 13.13
CA ASP A 133 0.75 -4.42 14.56
C ASP A 133 -0.56 -4.58 15.36
N ASN A 134 -1.62 -3.94 14.88
CA ASN A 134 -2.98 -4.06 15.43
C ASN A 134 -3.45 -5.52 15.49
N CYS A 135 -3.25 -6.31 14.43
CA CYS A 135 -3.62 -7.72 14.41
C CYS A 135 -2.77 -8.55 15.37
N ILE A 136 -1.47 -8.26 15.50
CA ILE A 136 -0.58 -8.95 16.44
C ILE A 136 -1.07 -8.76 17.87
N HIS A 137 -1.23 -7.50 18.27
CA HIS A 137 -1.68 -7.14 19.61
C HIS A 137 -3.05 -7.74 19.93
N TYR A 138 -3.98 -7.69 18.97
CA TYR A 138 -5.32 -8.22 19.15
C TYR A 138 -5.34 -9.75 19.26
N ILE A 139 -4.71 -10.49 18.35
CA ILE A 139 -4.67 -11.97 18.38
C ILE A 139 -3.95 -12.46 19.64
N HIS A 140 -2.84 -11.81 20.00
CA HIS A 140 -2.09 -12.18 21.20
C HIS A 140 -2.94 -12.02 22.46
N ARG A 141 -3.65 -10.89 22.60
CA ARG A 141 -4.57 -10.68 23.73
C ARG A 141 -5.71 -11.69 23.70
N PHE A 142 -6.33 -11.88 22.55
CA PHE A 142 -7.45 -12.80 22.38
C PHE A 142 -7.10 -14.22 22.82
N ARG A 143 -5.95 -14.73 22.37
CA ARG A 143 -5.48 -16.06 22.75
C ARG A 143 -5.26 -16.19 24.25
N ARG A 144 -4.64 -15.19 24.87
CA ARG A 144 -4.43 -15.17 26.33
C ARG A 144 -5.74 -15.16 27.10
N GLU A 145 -6.74 -14.41 26.63
CA GLU A 145 -8.06 -14.39 27.24
C GLU A 145 -8.79 -15.73 27.05
N PHE A 146 -8.62 -16.39 25.91
CA PHE A 146 -9.22 -17.69 25.63
C PHE A 146 -8.64 -18.81 26.50
N GLU A 147 -7.37 -18.72 26.87
CA GLU A 147 -6.75 -19.69 27.78
C GLU A 147 -7.36 -19.70 29.19
N LEU A 148 -8.06 -18.62 29.60
CA LEU A 148 -8.67 -18.50 30.92
C LEU A 148 -9.92 -19.37 31.09
N ASP A 149 -10.86 -19.30 30.15
CA ASP A 149 -12.17 -19.96 30.25
C ASP A 149 -12.58 -20.71 28.98
N GLY A 150 -11.80 -20.64 27.90
CA GLY A 150 -12.11 -21.31 26.65
C GLY A 150 -13.37 -20.80 25.95
N ASN A 151 -13.85 -19.59 26.25
CA ASN A 151 -15.02 -19.01 25.61
C ASN A 151 -14.61 -17.91 24.62
N TYR A 152 -14.95 -18.09 23.33
CA TYR A 152 -14.52 -17.12 22.29
C TYR A 152 -15.18 -15.75 22.47
N ARG A 153 -16.45 -15.72 22.88
CA ARG A 153 -17.23 -14.49 22.99
C ARG A 153 -16.79 -13.65 24.17
N GLU A 154 -16.56 -14.28 25.31
CA GLU A 154 -16.05 -13.60 26.50
C GLU A 154 -14.60 -13.13 26.28
N SER A 155 -13.78 -13.93 25.61
CA SER A 155 -12.42 -13.53 25.21
C SER A 155 -12.42 -12.30 24.30
N MET A 156 -13.38 -12.23 23.38
CA MET A 156 -13.58 -11.08 22.49
C MET A 156 -13.95 -9.83 23.30
N TYR A 157 -14.87 -9.92 24.25
CA TYR A 157 -15.26 -8.80 25.10
C TYR A 157 -14.09 -8.29 25.96
N ARG A 158 -13.34 -9.19 26.60
CA ARG A 158 -12.16 -8.82 27.40
C ARG A 158 -11.03 -8.22 26.55
N SER A 159 -10.86 -8.71 25.33
CA SER A 159 -9.89 -8.14 24.38
C SER A 159 -10.31 -6.73 23.93
N HIS A 160 -11.60 -6.52 23.64
CA HIS A 160 -12.13 -5.20 23.31
C HIS A 160 -11.98 -4.20 24.47
N SER A 161 -12.29 -4.63 25.70
CA SER A 161 -12.22 -3.77 26.88
C SER A 161 -10.79 -3.37 27.26
N SER A 162 -9.78 -4.10 26.76
CA SER A 162 -8.36 -3.83 26.99
C SER A 162 -7.68 -3.31 25.72
N ILE A 163 -7.08 -4.19 24.92
CA ILE A 163 -6.28 -3.82 23.77
C ILE A 163 -7.10 -3.10 22.70
N GLY A 164 -8.39 -3.43 22.57
CA GLY A 164 -9.28 -2.75 21.61
C GLY A 164 -9.42 -1.25 21.89
N ARG A 165 -9.53 -0.85 23.17
CA ARG A 165 -9.53 0.57 23.56
C ARG A 165 -8.19 1.23 23.25
N ALA A 166 -7.08 0.56 23.53
CA ALA A 166 -5.75 1.08 23.23
C ALA A 166 -5.57 1.34 21.72
N MET A 167 -5.96 0.37 20.88
CA MET A 167 -5.92 0.48 19.42
C MET A 167 -6.80 1.62 18.89
N TYR A 168 -7.96 1.85 19.50
CA TYR A 168 -8.82 2.98 19.15
C TYR A 168 -8.12 4.32 19.41
N TYR A 169 -7.52 4.51 20.59
CA TYR A 169 -6.85 5.77 20.94
C TYR A 169 -5.59 6.03 20.10
N THR A 170 -4.79 5.00 19.82
CA THR A 170 -3.61 5.15 18.96
C THR A 170 -4.04 5.51 17.53
N THR A 171 -5.05 4.83 16.99
CA THR A 171 -5.58 5.13 15.66
C THR A 171 -6.15 6.54 15.59
N LEU A 172 -6.88 6.99 16.62
CA LEU A 172 -7.42 8.35 16.67
C LEU A 172 -6.31 9.40 16.63
N THR A 173 -5.23 9.19 17.39
CA THR A 173 -4.08 10.10 17.42
C THR A 173 -3.43 10.21 16.04
N VAL A 174 -3.27 9.07 15.35
CA VAL A 174 -2.70 8.99 14.00
C VAL A 174 -3.62 9.65 12.98
N VAL A 175 -4.93 9.41 13.06
CA VAL A 175 -5.93 10.04 12.19
C VAL A 175 -5.88 11.55 12.33
N VAL A 176 -5.82 12.09 13.56
CA VAL A 176 -5.70 13.53 13.79
C VAL A 176 -4.40 14.09 13.18
N GLY A 177 -3.27 13.38 13.36
CA GLY A 177 -1.98 13.78 12.78
C GLY A 177 -2.00 13.86 11.25
N PHE A 178 -2.45 12.80 10.57
CA PHE A 178 -2.52 12.78 9.11
C PHE A 178 -3.62 13.68 8.54
N SER A 179 -4.69 13.95 9.31
CA SER A 179 -5.74 14.90 8.91
C SER A 179 -5.18 16.31 8.74
N MET A 180 -4.12 16.70 9.47
CA MET A 180 -3.49 18.01 9.28
C MET A 180 -2.94 18.22 7.87
N LEU A 181 -2.53 17.15 7.17
CA LEU A 181 -2.01 17.24 5.81
C LEU A 181 -3.09 17.65 4.78
N THR A 182 -4.36 17.49 5.13
CA THR A 182 -5.48 17.93 4.29
C THR A 182 -5.60 19.45 4.20
N LEU A 183 -4.97 20.20 5.12
CA LEU A 183 -4.89 21.66 5.10
C LEU A 183 -3.73 22.19 4.23
N SER A 184 -2.94 21.31 3.61
CA SER A 184 -1.82 21.71 2.75
C SER A 184 -2.30 22.34 1.44
N ASN A 185 -1.55 23.31 0.92
CA ASN A 185 -1.74 23.85 -0.45
C ASN A 185 -1.14 22.94 -1.53
N PHE A 186 -0.50 21.84 -1.14
CA PHE A 186 0.13 20.91 -2.07
C PHE A 186 -0.75 19.65 -2.23
N THR A 187 -1.37 19.51 -3.40
CA THR A 187 -2.35 18.45 -3.70
C THR A 187 -1.88 17.03 -3.33
N PRO A 188 -0.63 16.61 -3.61
CA PRO A 188 -0.15 15.29 -3.20
C PRO A 188 -0.20 15.08 -1.68
N SER A 189 0.07 16.11 -0.87
CA SER A 189 -0.07 16.04 0.59
C SER A 189 -1.52 15.87 1.03
N ILE A 190 -2.45 16.55 0.36
CA ILE A 190 -3.88 16.40 0.65
C ILE A 190 -4.33 14.97 0.39
N TYR A 191 -4.04 14.41 -0.79
CA TYR A 191 -4.38 13.02 -1.11
C TYR A 191 -3.75 12.04 -0.14
N PHE A 192 -2.47 12.25 0.18
CA PHE A 192 -1.77 11.41 1.14
C PHE A 192 -2.42 11.44 2.53
N GLY A 193 -2.83 12.61 3.03
CA GLY A 193 -3.56 12.74 4.29
C GLY A 193 -4.90 12.01 4.27
N VAL A 194 -5.74 12.28 3.27
CA VAL A 194 -7.09 11.69 3.15
C VAL A 194 -7.03 10.17 3.02
N LEU A 195 -6.19 9.67 2.12
CA LEU A 195 -6.05 8.24 1.85
C LEU A 195 -5.47 7.50 3.06
N THR A 196 -4.49 8.09 3.77
CA THR A 196 -3.93 7.48 4.98
C THR A 196 -4.97 7.41 6.10
N VAL A 197 -5.74 8.48 6.33
CA VAL A 197 -6.82 8.47 7.33
C VAL A 197 -7.85 7.38 7.03
N MET A 198 -8.31 7.31 5.77
CA MET A 198 -9.25 6.27 5.33
C MET A 198 -8.70 4.86 5.60
N ALA A 199 -7.44 4.65 5.25
CA ALA A 199 -6.79 3.36 5.41
C ALA A 199 -6.62 2.95 6.87
N MET A 200 -6.27 3.89 7.75
CA MET A 200 -6.12 3.64 9.18
C MET A 200 -7.46 3.27 9.83
N LEU A 201 -8.52 3.98 9.44
CA LEU A 201 -9.88 3.64 9.88
C LEU A 201 -10.27 2.24 9.39
N ALA A 202 -9.99 1.91 8.13
CA ALA A 202 -10.25 0.58 7.58
C ALA A 202 -9.46 -0.52 8.32
N ALA A 203 -8.18 -0.28 8.62
CA ALA A 203 -7.32 -1.22 9.32
C ALA A 203 -7.80 -1.48 10.75
N VAL A 204 -8.13 -0.44 11.52
CA VAL A 204 -8.63 -0.62 12.90
C VAL A 204 -10.02 -1.25 12.91
N MET A 205 -10.91 -0.88 11.98
CA MET A 205 -12.22 -1.53 11.84
C MET A 205 -12.05 -3.00 11.46
N GLY A 206 -11.14 -3.32 10.55
CA GLY A 206 -10.81 -4.70 10.22
C GLY A 206 -10.31 -5.48 11.43
N ALA A 207 -9.40 -4.90 12.22
CA ALA A 207 -8.84 -5.57 13.39
C ALA A 207 -9.83 -5.73 14.56
N LEU A 208 -10.76 -4.79 14.75
CA LEU A 208 -11.73 -4.84 15.85
C LEU A 208 -13.07 -5.49 15.47
N LEU A 209 -13.46 -5.52 14.19
CA LEU A 209 -14.73 -6.08 13.75
C LEU A 209 -14.54 -7.39 12.99
N LEU A 210 -13.76 -7.35 11.91
CA LEU A 210 -13.59 -8.50 11.02
C LEU A 210 -12.80 -9.62 11.69
N LEU A 211 -11.63 -9.30 12.25
CA LEU A 211 -10.73 -10.27 12.85
C LEU A 211 -11.35 -11.10 13.98
N PRO A 212 -11.95 -10.51 15.04
CA PRO A 212 -12.60 -11.31 16.08
C PRO A 212 -13.76 -12.13 15.54
N LYS A 213 -14.54 -11.61 14.59
CA LYS A 213 -15.62 -12.37 13.95
C LYS A 213 -15.08 -13.60 13.22
N LEU A 214 -13.96 -13.47 12.52
CA LEU A 214 -13.29 -14.58 11.86
C LEU A 214 -12.75 -15.60 12.88
N ILE A 215 -12.11 -15.14 13.96
CA ILE A 215 -11.60 -16.03 15.02
C ILE A 215 -12.76 -16.82 15.66
N ILE A 216 -13.88 -16.17 15.95
CA ILE A 216 -15.08 -16.83 16.51
C ILE A 216 -15.67 -17.84 15.50
N ALA A 217 -15.73 -17.49 14.22
CA ALA A 217 -16.34 -18.34 13.20
C ALA A 217 -15.52 -19.59 12.86
N PHE A 218 -14.19 -19.47 12.81
CA PHE A 218 -13.29 -20.56 12.45
C PHE A 218 -12.71 -21.31 13.65
N GLN A 219 -12.92 -20.80 14.87
CA GLN A 219 -12.49 -21.39 16.13
C GLN A 219 -11.06 -22.00 16.10
N PRO A 220 -10.04 -21.21 15.68
CA PRO A 220 -8.69 -21.73 15.45
C PRO A 220 -7.92 -22.09 16.73
N LEU A 221 -8.48 -21.78 17.92
CA LEU A 221 -7.88 -22.02 19.23
C LEU A 221 -8.39 -23.32 19.88
N GLY A 222 -9.27 -24.07 19.20
CA GLY A 222 -9.88 -25.30 19.71
C GLY A 222 -11.35 -25.13 20.13
N PRO A 223 -12.00 -26.21 20.61
CA PRO A 223 -13.39 -26.18 21.02
C PRO A 223 -13.60 -25.37 22.30
N GLU A 224 -14.80 -24.79 22.44
CA GLU A 224 -15.16 -24.07 23.66
C GLU A 224 -15.23 -25.00 24.87
N ARG A 225 -14.79 -24.49 26.04
CA ARG A 225 -14.93 -25.21 27.31
C ARG A 225 -16.28 -24.83 27.91
N ALA A 226 -17.05 -25.86 28.26
CA ALA A 226 -18.38 -25.74 28.88
C ALA A 226 -18.28 -25.26 30.34
#